data_AF-A0A8H3E069-F1
#
_entry.id   AF-A0A8H3E069-F1
#
_cell.length_a   1.000
_cell.length_b   1.000
_cell.length_c   1.000
_cell.angle_alpha   90.00
_cell.angle_beta   90.00
_cell.angle_gamma   90.00
#
_symmetry.space_group_name_H-M   'P 1'
#
loop_
_entity.id
_entity.type
_entity.pdbx_description
1 polymer ?
#
loop_
_entity_poly.entity_id
_entity_poly.type
_entity_poly.pdbx_seq_one_letter_code
_entity_poly.pdbx_strand_id
1 'polypeptide(L)'
;MSPKFSLRFAGGHLGLFVPQLNETRRKQSVIYNLNEQEQLLNPVWGLRLGGESPHLTIGALDPNDYKGEINWVPLVNDSSRIQIDALKGYNGNAFPLPSPITAWIDTLSKNIYVPDLANYYMNDTLIGPNQFINLYPTDNSKFGVRCNGTEPPSVEFSVEINGVDYPVNQTDLIRSTSWMSASGYCNVGVMKSSATDYTLGVTFLRSVYLAYRFPTGDCPGYYGFAKPKGGPTPTSTQKPRTTPTDAATCLSFAPVTSTPTPTIAIVKEQQLSGASEEKYPVHGRTEDQWVALRGIKDLPPLKVSGGIFGFGG
;
A
#
# COMPACT_ATOMS: atom_id res chain seq x y z
N MET A 1 -1.08 16.20 -23.07
CA MET A 1 -0.56 17.29 -22.22
C MET A 1 -0.19 16.68 -20.88
N SER A 2 1.11 16.60 -20.55
CA SER A 2 1.53 16.10 -19.23
C SER A 2 1.15 17.11 -18.14
N PRO A 3 0.73 16.68 -16.95
CA PRO A 3 0.57 17.59 -15.84
C PRO A 3 1.94 18.20 -15.51
N LYS A 4 2.05 19.51 -15.72
CA LYS A 4 3.13 20.34 -15.20
C LYS A 4 3.02 20.29 -13.67
N PHE A 5 4.13 19.95 -13.02
CA PHE A 5 4.32 19.80 -11.57
C PHE A 5 3.81 18.47 -10.96
N SER A 6 4.76 17.56 -10.68
CA SER A 6 4.52 16.56 -9.63
C SER A 6 4.66 17.28 -8.29
N LEU A 7 3.57 17.46 -7.56
CA LEU A 7 3.67 17.78 -6.14
C LEU A 7 4.39 16.59 -5.47
N ARG A 8 5.69 16.75 -5.21
CA ARG A 8 6.44 15.84 -4.33
C ARG A 8 6.43 16.46 -2.95
N PHE A 9 5.56 15.97 -2.08
CA PHE A 9 5.79 16.10 -0.66
C PHE A 9 6.97 15.20 -0.30
N ALA A 10 8.15 15.78 -0.13
CA ALA A 10 9.32 15.10 0.42
C ALA A 10 9.60 15.75 1.78
N GLY A 11 9.14 15.10 2.86
CA GLY A 11 9.26 15.66 4.21
C GLY A 11 9.01 14.71 5.38
N GLY A 12 8.77 13.42 5.13
CA GLY A 12 8.57 12.43 6.19
C GLY A 12 7.84 11.18 5.71
N HIS A 13 7.95 10.10 6.48
CA HIS A 13 7.16 8.88 6.29
C HIS A 13 6.17 8.76 7.44
N LEU A 14 4.90 8.47 7.14
CA LEU A 14 3.93 8.07 8.16
C LEU A 14 4.07 6.57 8.39
N GLY A 15 4.65 6.18 9.52
CA GLY A 15 4.77 4.77 9.92
C GLY A 15 3.41 4.21 10.34
N LEU A 16 2.76 3.47 9.43
CA LEU A 16 1.43 2.88 9.65
C LEU A 16 1.46 1.52 10.36
N PHE A 17 2.62 0.87 10.39
CA PHE A 17 2.80 -0.43 11.04
C PHE A 17 2.98 -0.27 12.56
N VAL A 18 2.32 -1.11 13.34
CA VAL A 18 2.40 -1.11 14.80
C VAL A 18 2.96 -2.46 15.28
N PRO A 19 4.21 -2.51 15.76
CA PRO A 19 4.75 -3.74 16.32
C PRO A 19 4.11 -4.06 17.68
N GLN A 20 3.81 -5.33 17.94
CA GLN A 20 3.28 -5.86 19.19
C GLN A 20 4.38 -6.09 20.23
N LEU A 21 5.55 -6.57 19.83
CA LEU A 21 6.62 -7.01 20.74
C LEU A 21 7.62 -5.89 21.05
N ASN A 22 7.80 -4.94 20.12
CA ASN A 22 8.69 -3.81 20.34
C ASN A 22 7.95 -2.63 20.98
N GLU A 23 7.91 -2.63 22.32
CA GLU A 23 7.18 -1.62 23.11
C GLU A 23 7.60 -0.18 22.78
N THR A 24 8.91 0.08 22.63
CA THR A 24 9.42 1.41 22.31
C THR A 24 8.88 1.91 20.98
N ARG A 25 8.96 1.08 19.92
CA ARG A 25 8.43 1.44 18.59
C ARG A 25 6.90 1.53 18.60
N ARG A 26 6.22 0.69 19.38
CA ARG A 26 4.76 0.73 19.53
C ARG A 26 4.31 2.06 20.12
N LYS A 27 4.90 2.49 21.23
CA LYS A 27 4.60 3.78 21.89
C LYS A 27 4.95 5.00 21.03
N GLN A 28 5.87 4.85 20.09
CA GLN A 28 6.20 5.90 19.10
C GLN A 28 5.17 5.96 17.95
N SER A 29 4.34 4.94 17.75
CA SER A 29 3.34 4.94 16.69
C SER A 29 2.19 5.90 17.00
N VAL A 30 1.95 6.82 16.07
CA VAL A 30 0.80 7.74 16.16
C VAL A 30 -0.51 6.97 16.21
N ILE A 31 -0.67 5.92 15.39
CA ILE A 31 -1.90 5.13 15.33
C ILE A 31 -2.16 4.40 16.64
N TYR A 32 -1.12 3.81 17.23
CA TYR A 32 -1.23 3.18 18.54
C TYR A 32 -1.69 4.20 19.59
N ASN A 33 -1.08 5.38 19.64
CA ASN A 33 -1.46 6.41 20.62
C ASN A 33 -2.88 6.93 20.41
N LEU A 34 -3.35 7.06 19.17
CA LEU A 34 -4.75 7.43 18.89
C LEU A 34 -5.72 6.36 19.40
N ASN A 35 -5.36 5.07 19.28
CA ASN A 35 -6.15 3.98 19.82
C ASN A 35 -6.22 4.00 21.36
N GLU A 36 -5.07 4.13 22.02
CA GLU A 36 -5.00 4.16 23.50
C GLU A 36 -5.73 5.37 24.10
N GLN A 37 -5.90 6.44 23.33
CA GLN A 37 -6.65 7.63 23.71
C GLN A 37 -8.13 7.56 23.31
N GLU A 38 -8.61 6.39 22.83
CA GLU A 38 -9.98 6.16 22.37
C GLU A 38 -10.41 7.13 21.26
N GLN A 39 -9.47 7.59 20.44
CA GLN A 39 -9.72 8.50 19.31
C GLN A 39 -9.98 7.76 18.00
N LEU A 40 -9.85 6.43 17.99
CA LEU A 40 -10.17 5.58 16.86
C LEU A 40 -11.42 4.75 17.17
N LEU A 41 -12.36 4.69 16.21
CA LEU A 41 -13.56 3.86 16.34
C LEU A 41 -13.21 2.36 16.39
N ASN A 42 -12.23 1.95 15.58
CA ASN A 42 -11.72 0.60 15.48
C ASN A 42 -10.19 0.61 15.36
N PRO A 43 -9.48 -0.44 15.80
CA PRO A 43 -8.03 -0.53 15.72
C PRO A 43 -7.54 -0.93 14.31
N VAL A 44 -7.94 -0.16 13.29
CA VAL A 44 -7.70 -0.47 11.89
C VAL A 44 -7.33 0.75 11.05
N TRP A 45 -6.70 0.50 9.92
CA TRP A 45 -6.72 1.42 8.78
C TRP A 45 -6.97 0.66 7.47
N GLY A 46 -7.52 1.37 6.50
CA GLY A 46 -7.79 0.89 5.15
C GLY A 46 -7.13 1.78 4.11
N LEU A 47 -6.60 1.18 3.04
CA LEU A 47 -5.82 1.85 2.02
C LEU A 47 -6.24 1.38 0.63
N ARG A 48 -6.59 2.34 -0.23
CA ARG A 48 -6.80 2.14 -1.66
C ARG A 48 -5.83 3.03 -2.42
N LEU A 49 -4.81 2.43 -3.04
CA LEU A 49 -3.77 3.18 -3.77
C LEU A 49 -4.07 3.37 -5.25
N GLY A 50 -4.87 2.48 -5.85
CA GLY A 50 -5.23 2.53 -7.27
C GLY A 50 -6.46 3.39 -7.56
N GLY A 51 -6.59 3.79 -8.84
CA GLY A 51 -7.69 4.63 -9.35
C GLY A 51 -7.40 6.13 -9.25
N GLU A 52 -8.38 6.95 -9.63
CA GLU A 52 -8.24 8.41 -9.71
C GLU A 52 -8.21 9.12 -8.34
N SER A 53 -8.72 8.46 -7.29
CA SER A 53 -8.82 9.04 -5.95
C SER A 53 -8.27 8.06 -4.91
N PRO A 54 -6.95 8.00 -4.67
CA PRO A 54 -6.38 7.12 -3.64
C PRO A 54 -6.79 7.59 -2.24
N HIS A 55 -7.19 6.66 -1.37
CA HIS A 55 -7.74 6.96 -0.05
C HIS A 55 -7.02 6.18 1.06
N LEU A 56 -6.83 6.82 2.20
CA LEU A 56 -6.40 6.23 3.47
C LEU A 56 -7.47 6.55 4.52
N THR A 57 -8.05 5.52 5.11
CA THR A 57 -9.03 5.63 6.20
C THR A 57 -8.38 5.09 7.47
N ILE A 58 -8.37 5.88 8.55
CA ILE A 58 -7.78 5.48 9.84
C ILE A 58 -8.89 5.43 10.88
N GLY A 59 -8.89 4.39 11.71
CA GLY A 59 -9.90 4.15 12.73
C GLY A 59 -11.15 3.43 12.23
N ALA A 60 -11.26 3.18 10.93
CA ALA A 60 -12.36 2.44 10.32
C ALA A 60 -11.97 1.90 8.94
N LEU A 61 -12.79 1.00 8.40
CA LEU A 61 -12.70 0.56 7.01
C LEU A 61 -13.92 1.13 6.27
N ASP A 62 -13.71 1.84 5.16
CA ASP A 62 -14.79 2.40 4.36
C ASP A 62 -15.34 1.36 3.37
N PRO A 63 -16.59 0.89 3.49
CA PRO A 63 -17.20 -0.05 2.54
C PRO A 63 -17.33 0.51 1.12
N ASN A 64 -17.14 1.82 0.92
CA ASN A 64 -17.09 2.42 -0.40
C ASN A 64 -15.73 2.27 -1.09
N ASP A 65 -14.68 1.84 -0.39
CA ASP A 65 -13.38 1.63 -1.00
C ASP A 65 -13.16 0.19 -1.48
N TYR A 66 -14.01 -0.77 -1.10
CA TYR A 66 -13.88 -2.16 -1.49
C TYR A 66 -15.20 -2.84 -1.87
N LYS A 67 -15.10 -4.06 -2.42
CA LYS A 67 -16.22 -4.93 -2.77
C LYS A 67 -16.00 -6.32 -2.19
N GLY A 68 -17.09 -6.94 -1.74
CA GLY A 68 -17.05 -8.29 -1.17
C GLY A 68 -16.53 -8.30 0.27
N GLU A 69 -16.19 -9.50 0.74
CA GLU A 69 -15.60 -9.72 2.07
C GLU A 69 -14.10 -9.43 2.04
N ILE A 70 -13.55 -9.00 3.18
CA ILE A 70 -12.12 -8.81 3.35
C ILE A 70 -11.48 -10.14 3.73
N ASN A 71 -10.51 -10.58 2.94
CA ASN A 71 -9.70 -11.76 3.17
C ASN A 71 -8.58 -11.46 4.17
N TRP A 72 -8.79 -11.82 5.43
CA TRP A 72 -7.85 -11.56 6.52
C TRP A 72 -6.80 -12.66 6.67
N VAL A 73 -5.54 -12.27 6.79
CA VAL A 73 -4.40 -13.15 7.05
C VAL A 73 -3.55 -12.62 8.21
N PRO A 74 -3.05 -13.50 9.09
CA PRO A 74 -2.25 -13.09 10.24
C PRO A 74 -0.88 -12.58 9.81
N LEU A 75 -0.31 -11.67 10.62
CA LEU A 75 1.09 -11.29 10.47
C LEU A 75 2.02 -12.44 10.85
N VAL A 76 3.19 -12.46 10.22
CA VAL A 76 4.28 -13.39 10.57
C VAL A 76 5.26 -12.68 11.50
N ASN A 77 5.52 -13.26 12.67
CA ASN A 77 6.56 -12.85 13.63
C ASN A 77 6.55 -11.34 13.97
N ASP A 78 5.36 -10.77 14.18
CA ASP A 78 5.20 -9.35 14.52
C ASP A 78 5.88 -8.37 13.53
N SER A 79 5.82 -8.72 12.25
CA SER A 79 6.38 -7.91 11.16
C SER A 79 5.32 -7.62 10.12
N SER A 80 5.59 -6.72 9.17
CA SER A 80 4.68 -6.47 8.04
C SER A 80 4.71 -7.58 6.98
N ARG A 81 5.06 -8.82 7.37
CA ARG A 81 5.09 -10.00 6.51
C ARG A 81 3.82 -10.83 6.67
N ILE A 82 3.42 -11.48 5.60
CA ILE A 82 2.32 -12.46 5.55
C ILE A 82 2.77 -13.73 4.83
N GLN A 83 2.04 -14.83 5.02
CA GLN A 83 2.14 -16.00 4.16
C GLN A 83 1.21 -15.84 2.95
N ILE A 84 1.72 -16.10 1.75
CA ILE A 84 0.97 -16.17 0.50
C ILE A 84 1.03 -17.60 -0.06
N ASP A 85 0.00 -18.03 -0.78
CA ASP A 85 -0.09 -19.41 -1.27
C ASP A 85 0.76 -19.62 -2.52
N ALA A 86 0.74 -18.65 -3.44
CA ALA A 86 1.47 -18.74 -4.70
C ALA A 86 1.67 -17.36 -5.34
N LEU A 87 2.70 -17.27 -6.17
CA LEU A 87 2.78 -16.27 -7.23
C LEU A 87 2.33 -16.94 -8.53
N LYS A 88 1.59 -16.23 -9.37
CA LYS A 88 1.16 -16.76 -10.67
C LYS A 88 1.47 -15.78 -11.79
N GLY A 89 1.79 -16.33 -12.94
CA GLY A 89 2.00 -15.59 -14.19
C GLY A 89 0.82 -15.76 -15.14
N TYR A 90 1.16 -15.77 -16.42
CA TYR A 90 0.25 -15.92 -17.55
C TYR A 90 -0.71 -17.10 -17.40
N ASN A 91 -1.99 -16.87 -17.68
CA ASN A 91 -3.07 -17.84 -17.56
C ASN A 91 -3.19 -18.48 -16.16
N GLY A 92 -2.72 -17.79 -15.12
CA GLY A 92 -2.75 -18.29 -13.74
C GLY A 92 -1.76 -19.42 -13.46
N ASN A 93 -0.76 -19.63 -14.31
CA ASN A 93 0.28 -20.62 -14.07
C ASN A 93 1.09 -20.25 -12.83
N ALA A 94 1.15 -21.15 -11.86
CA ALA A 94 1.89 -20.93 -10.63
C ALA A 94 3.41 -20.97 -10.86
N PHE A 95 4.13 -20.11 -10.16
CA PHE A 95 5.58 -20.19 -10.09
C PHE A 95 5.98 -21.52 -9.42
N PRO A 96 7.07 -22.17 -9.85
CA PRO A 96 7.54 -23.42 -9.28
C PRO A 96 8.28 -23.19 -7.95
N LEU A 97 7.57 -22.67 -6.95
CA LEU A 97 8.10 -22.27 -5.64
C LEU A 97 7.49 -23.11 -4.52
N PRO A 98 8.23 -23.34 -3.41
CA PRO A 98 7.65 -23.95 -2.23
C PRO A 98 6.58 -23.03 -1.63
N SER A 99 5.45 -23.62 -1.23
CA SER A 99 4.31 -22.93 -0.63
C SER A 99 4.10 -23.39 0.83
N PRO A 100 3.75 -22.48 1.76
CA PRO A 100 3.53 -21.05 1.56
C PRO A 100 4.83 -20.24 1.44
N ILE A 101 4.73 -19.07 0.83
CA ILE A 101 5.83 -18.12 0.67
C ILE A 101 5.61 -16.96 1.64
N THR A 102 6.68 -16.51 2.31
CA THR A 102 6.63 -15.30 3.14
C THR A 102 6.91 -14.05 2.30
N ALA A 103 6.01 -13.08 2.34
CA ALA A 103 6.15 -11.82 1.60
C ALA A 103 5.94 -10.59 2.49
N TRP A 104 6.73 -9.56 2.28
CA TRP A 104 6.56 -8.24 2.89
C TRP A 104 5.45 -7.45 2.23
N ILE A 105 4.63 -6.78 3.03
CA ILE A 105 3.78 -5.68 2.58
C ILE A 105 4.55 -4.37 2.80
N ASP A 106 4.86 -3.65 1.72
CA ASP A 106 5.69 -2.45 1.79
C ASP A 106 5.24 -1.37 0.80
N THR A 107 4.66 -0.29 1.33
CA THR A 107 4.23 0.87 0.54
C THR A 107 5.39 1.76 0.07
N LEU A 108 6.62 1.56 0.56
CA LEU A 108 7.81 2.27 0.10
C LEU A 108 8.43 1.60 -1.14
N SER A 109 8.24 0.29 -1.27
CA SER A 109 8.65 -0.48 -2.43
C SER A 109 7.76 -0.14 -3.64
N LYS A 110 8.35 0.40 -4.70
CA LYS A 110 7.61 0.73 -5.93
C LYS A 110 7.15 -0.51 -6.69
N ASN A 111 7.92 -1.59 -6.61
CA ASN A 111 7.78 -2.80 -7.43
C ASN A 111 7.33 -3.99 -6.59
N ILE A 112 6.95 -5.06 -7.28
CA ILE A 112 6.97 -6.39 -6.71
C ILE A 112 8.41 -6.87 -6.77
N TYR A 113 8.98 -7.30 -5.65
CA TYR A 113 10.33 -7.85 -5.61
C TYR A 113 10.28 -9.36 -5.42
N VAL A 114 11.01 -10.08 -6.27
CA VAL A 114 11.18 -11.53 -6.22
C VAL A 114 12.67 -11.87 -6.12
N PRO A 115 13.10 -12.89 -5.35
CA PRO A 115 14.52 -13.23 -5.23
C PRO A 115 15.16 -13.68 -6.54
N ASP A 116 14.43 -14.45 -7.33
CA ASP A 116 14.86 -14.93 -8.63
C ASP A 116 13.89 -14.48 -9.73
N LEU A 117 14.28 -13.42 -10.42
CA LEU A 117 13.52 -12.84 -11.53
C LEU A 117 13.63 -13.68 -12.80
N ALA A 118 14.69 -14.50 -12.96
CA ALA A 118 14.92 -15.28 -14.17
C ALA A 118 13.83 -16.33 -14.39
N ASN A 119 13.33 -16.95 -13.32
CA ASN A 119 12.21 -17.88 -13.40
C ASN A 119 10.97 -17.26 -14.04
N TYR A 120 10.76 -15.95 -13.88
CA TYR A 120 9.60 -15.27 -14.45
C TYR A 120 9.78 -14.99 -15.94
N TYR A 121 10.84 -14.27 -16.34
CA TYR A 121 11.00 -13.83 -17.73
C TYR A 121 11.59 -14.88 -18.67
N MET A 122 12.24 -15.95 -18.17
CA MET A 122 12.75 -17.05 -18.98
C MET A 122 11.72 -18.17 -19.18
N ASN A 123 10.57 -18.09 -18.51
CA ASN A 123 9.52 -19.08 -18.60
C ASN A 123 8.30 -18.50 -19.33
N ASP A 124 8.14 -18.89 -20.60
CA ASP A 124 7.05 -18.44 -21.47
C ASP A 124 5.66 -18.72 -20.89
N THR A 125 5.54 -19.76 -20.03
CA THR A 125 4.28 -20.09 -19.36
C THR A 125 3.93 -19.11 -18.23
N LEU A 126 4.90 -18.33 -17.73
CA LEU A 126 4.71 -17.34 -16.68
C LEU A 126 4.69 -15.91 -17.21
N ILE A 127 5.57 -15.53 -18.12
CA ILE A 127 5.59 -14.15 -18.64
C ILE A 127 4.53 -13.89 -19.71
N GLY A 128 4.07 -14.94 -20.39
CA GLY A 128 3.13 -14.86 -21.51
C GLY A 128 3.82 -14.71 -22.86
N PRO A 129 3.05 -14.54 -23.95
CA PRO A 129 3.54 -14.59 -25.33
C PRO A 129 4.30 -13.32 -25.74
N ASN A 130 5.34 -12.95 -24.98
CA ASN A 130 6.18 -11.80 -25.27
C ASN A 130 7.33 -12.20 -26.20
N GLN A 131 7.22 -11.84 -27.49
CA GLN A 131 8.25 -12.16 -28.48
C GLN A 131 9.61 -11.52 -28.22
N PHE A 132 9.64 -10.38 -27.51
CA PHE A 132 10.85 -9.62 -27.26
C PHE A 132 10.89 -9.11 -25.82
N ILE A 133 11.85 -9.64 -25.06
CA ILE A 133 12.19 -9.21 -23.71
C ILE A 133 13.53 -8.49 -23.76
N ASN A 134 13.58 -7.27 -23.23
CA ASN A 134 14.82 -6.53 -23.04
C ASN A 134 15.33 -6.72 -21.61
N LEU A 135 16.44 -7.45 -21.47
CA LEU A 135 17.15 -7.59 -20.21
C LEU A 135 18.11 -6.41 -20.04
N TYR A 136 18.09 -5.76 -18.88
CA TYR A 136 18.99 -4.64 -18.59
C TYR A 136 20.30 -5.19 -17.98
N PRO A 137 21.42 -5.13 -18.71
CA PRO A 137 22.64 -5.87 -18.38
C PRO A 137 23.37 -5.35 -17.15
N THR A 138 23.03 -4.16 -16.66
CA THR A 138 23.76 -3.51 -15.57
C THR A 138 23.54 -4.20 -14.23
N ASP A 139 22.42 -4.91 -14.04
CA ASP A 139 22.10 -5.56 -12.77
C ASP A 139 21.19 -6.80 -12.87
N ASN A 140 20.68 -7.15 -14.05
CA ASN A 140 19.65 -8.19 -14.24
C ASN A 140 18.49 -8.07 -13.23
N SER A 141 18.25 -6.84 -12.72
CA SER A 141 17.28 -6.59 -11.63
C SER A 141 15.90 -6.24 -12.16
N LYS A 142 15.81 -5.98 -13.46
CA LYS A 142 14.62 -5.55 -14.16
C LYS A 142 14.70 -6.02 -15.61
N PHE A 143 13.53 -6.09 -16.23
CA PHE A 143 13.38 -6.36 -17.65
C PHE A 143 12.27 -5.49 -18.21
N GLY A 144 12.24 -5.38 -19.53
CA GLY A 144 11.19 -4.67 -20.25
C GLY A 144 10.58 -5.55 -21.34
N VAL A 145 9.33 -5.29 -21.65
CA VAL A 145 8.63 -5.88 -22.79
C VAL A 145 8.47 -4.84 -23.89
N ARG A 146 8.51 -5.27 -25.14
CA ARG A 146 8.36 -4.36 -26.28
C ARG A 146 6.97 -3.73 -26.24
N CYS A 147 6.91 -2.39 -26.30
CA CYS A 147 5.64 -1.66 -26.26
C CYS A 147 5.48 -0.61 -27.37
N ASN A 148 6.43 -0.55 -28.31
CA ASN A 148 6.31 0.23 -29.55
C ASN A 148 5.86 -0.61 -30.76
N GLY A 149 5.34 -1.81 -30.51
CA GLY A 149 4.81 -2.70 -31.55
C GLY A 149 3.41 -2.31 -31.99
N THR A 150 2.87 -3.05 -32.97
CA THR A 150 1.47 -2.95 -33.39
C THR A 150 0.51 -3.60 -32.39
N GLU A 151 0.99 -4.53 -31.58
CA GLU A 151 0.22 -5.21 -30.54
C GLU A 151 0.63 -4.72 -29.15
N PRO A 152 -0.32 -4.50 -28.23
CA PRO A 152 -0.01 -4.14 -26.86
C PRO A 152 0.69 -5.31 -26.15
N PRO A 153 1.76 -5.07 -25.36
CA PRO A 153 2.39 -6.14 -24.62
C PRO A 153 1.44 -6.72 -23.58
N SER A 154 1.41 -8.04 -23.44
CA SER A 154 0.64 -8.73 -22.41
C SER A 154 1.60 -9.32 -21.37
N VAL A 155 1.48 -8.86 -20.13
CA VAL A 155 2.21 -9.40 -18.98
C VAL A 155 1.19 -9.58 -17.87
N GLU A 156 1.18 -10.76 -17.29
CA GLU A 156 0.27 -11.12 -16.20
C GLU A 156 1.07 -11.49 -14.97
N PHE A 157 0.59 -11.01 -13.83
CA PHE A 157 1.12 -11.36 -12.52
C PHE A 157 -0.03 -11.35 -11.53
N SER A 158 -0.18 -12.39 -10.72
CA SER A 158 -1.12 -12.41 -9.61
C SER A 158 -0.49 -13.01 -8.37
N VAL A 159 -1.09 -12.68 -7.23
CA VAL A 159 -0.73 -13.25 -5.94
C VAL A 159 -1.94 -14.00 -5.41
N GLU A 160 -1.77 -15.28 -5.09
CA GLU A 160 -2.79 -16.05 -4.39
C GLU A 160 -2.57 -15.91 -2.88
N ILE A 161 -3.58 -15.40 -2.19
CA ILE A 161 -3.57 -15.20 -0.74
C ILE A 161 -4.78 -15.88 -0.15
N ASN A 162 -4.58 -16.88 0.69
CA ASN A 162 -5.62 -17.66 1.33
C ASN A 162 -6.68 -18.18 0.34
N GLY A 163 -6.23 -18.76 -0.78
CA GLY A 163 -7.07 -19.31 -1.84
C GLY A 163 -7.75 -18.30 -2.76
N VAL A 164 -7.44 -16.99 -2.62
CA VAL A 164 -8.01 -15.94 -3.47
C VAL A 164 -6.93 -15.32 -4.34
N ASP A 165 -7.18 -15.27 -5.64
CA ASP A 165 -6.32 -14.66 -6.64
C ASP A 165 -6.51 -13.14 -6.74
N TYR A 166 -5.42 -12.41 -6.53
CA TYR A 166 -5.35 -10.96 -6.69
C TYR A 166 -4.49 -10.62 -7.92
N PRO A 167 -5.10 -10.47 -9.12
CA PRO A 167 -4.37 -10.08 -10.31
C PRO A 167 -3.87 -8.64 -10.20
N VAL A 168 -2.65 -8.42 -10.64
CA VAL A 168 -2.05 -7.09 -10.75
C VAL A 168 -2.57 -6.44 -12.03
N ASN A 169 -3.02 -5.20 -11.92
CA ASN A 169 -3.48 -4.43 -13.07
C ASN A 169 -2.35 -4.25 -14.09
N GLN A 170 -2.63 -4.54 -15.35
CA GLN A 170 -1.65 -4.48 -16.44
C GLN A 170 -1.04 -3.07 -16.58
N THR A 171 -1.81 -2.01 -16.30
CA THR A 171 -1.31 -0.62 -16.36
C THR A 171 -0.36 -0.26 -15.21
N ASP A 172 -0.43 -0.98 -14.09
CA ASP A 172 0.52 -0.82 -12.98
C ASP A 172 1.74 -1.73 -13.16
N LEU A 173 1.54 -2.89 -13.80
CA LEU A 173 2.58 -3.87 -14.11
C LEU A 173 3.46 -3.44 -15.29
N ILE A 174 2.89 -2.91 -16.37
CA ILE A 174 3.62 -2.44 -17.56
C ILE A 174 3.67 -0.92 -17.51
N ARG A 175 4.86 -0.38 -17.23
CA ARG A 175 5.04 1.06 -17.06
C ARG A 175 5.27 1.74 -18.40
N SER A 176 4.66 2.90 -18.56
CA SER A 176 4.93 3.78 -19.69
C SER A 176 6.43 4.00 -19.88
N THR A 177 6.85 4.15 -21.13
CA THR A 177 8.23 4.44 -21.50
C THR A 177 8.76 5.64 -20.71
N SER A 178 9.98 5.52 -20.18
CA SER A 178 10.64 6.57 -19.43
C SER A 178 12.11 6.65 -19.85
N TRP A 179 12.84 7.65 -19.36
CA TRP A 179 14.29 7.72 -19.58
C TRP A 179 15.05 6.51 -19.00
N MET A 180 14.42 5.71 -18.13
CA MET A 180 14.99 4.48 -17.57
C MET A 180 14.66 3.21 -18.37
N SER A 181 13.91 3.32 -19.47
CA SER A 181 13.61 2.18 -20.35
C SER A 181 14.40 2.26 -21.65
N ALA A 182 14.77 1.11 -22.20
CA ALA A 182 15.34 1.03 -23.54
C ALA A 182 14.33 1.58 -24.57
N SER A 183 14.85 2.13 -25.67
CA SER A 183 14.00 2.68 -26.74
C SER A 183 13.06 1.60 -27.28
N GLY A 184 11.75 1.85 -27.22
CA GLY A 184 10.73 0.91 -27.68
C GLY A 184 10.25 -0.12 -26.65
N TYR A 185 10.80 -0.11 -25.43
CA TYR A 185 10.45 -1.04 -24.36
C TYR A 185 9.78 -0.34 -23.18
N CYS A 186 8.89 -1.07 -22.52
CA CYS A 186 8.20 -0.67 -21.31
C CYS A 186 8.70 -1.54 -20.15
N ASN A 187 9.06 -0.90 -19.04
CA ASN A 187 9.57 -1.63 -17.88
C ASN A 187 8.44 -2.37 -17.18
N VAL A 188 8.71 -3.61 -16.77
CA VAL A 188 7.78 -4.39 -15.96
C VAL A 188 7.99 -4.11 -14.48
N GLY A 189 6.90 -4.01 -13.71
CA GLY A 189 6.87 -3.68 -12.28
C GLY A 189 7.23 -4.84 -11.35
N VAL A 190 7.88 -5.88 -11.89
CA VAL A 190 8.47 -7.00 -11.14
C VAL A 190 9.98 -6.88 -11.27
N MET A 191 10.67 -6.90 -10.13
CA MET A 191 12.12 -6.70 -10.05
C MET A 191 12.78 -7.76 -9.18
N LYS A 192 14.08 -7.96 -9.38
CA LYS A 192 14.90 -8.80 -8.54
C LYS A 192 15.10 -8.12 -7.18
N SER A 193 14.85 -8.86 -6.11
CA SER A 193 15.18 -8.46 -4.76
C SER A 193 16.70 -8.58 -4.54
N SER A 194 17.30 -7.64 -3.82
CA SER A 194 18.67 -7.82 -3.28
C SER A 194 18.68 -8.74 -2.05
N ALA A 195 17.51 -8.99 -1.47
CA ALA A 195 17.30 -9.92 -0.36
C ALA A 195 16.68 -11.23 -0.85
N THR A 196 16.64 -12.23 0.02
CA THR A 196 15.96 -13.51 -0.23
C THR A 196 14.44 -13.44 -0.06
N ASP A 197 13.92 -12.29 0.36
CA ASP A 197 12.51 -12.10 0.64
C ASP A 197 11.74 -11.61 -0.59
N TYR A 198 10.45 -11.96 -0.62
CA TYR A 198 9.48 -11.41 -1.54
C TYR A 198 8.89 -10.13 -0.96
N THR A 199 8.61 -9.14 -1.81
CA THR A 199 7.96 -7.90 -1.39
C THR A 199 6.84 -7.54 -2.33
N LEU A 200 5.65 -7.33 -1.76
CA LEU A 200 4.46 -6.83 -2.43
C LEU A 200 4.42 -5.31 -2.26
N GLY A 201 5.01 -4.61 -3.23
CA GLY A 201 5.05 -3.15 -3.25
C GLY A 201 3.84 -2.49 -3.91
N VAL A 202 3.95 -1.18 -4.13
CA VAL A 202 2.90 -0.32 -4.71
C VAL A 202 2.31 -0.87 -6.02
N THR A 203 3.13 -1.52 -6.85
CA THR A 203 2.64 -2.16 -8.10
C THR A 203 1.52 -3.19 -7.81
N PHE A 204 1.69 -4.04 -6.79
CA PHE A 204 0.63 -4.95 -6.35
C PHE A 204 -0.46 -4.21 -5.56
N LEU A 205 -0.06 -3.36 -4.62
CA LEU A 205 -0.98 -2.70 -3.69
C LEU A 205 -1.99 -1.75 -4.35
N ARG A 206 -1.74 -1.29 -5.57
CA ARG A 206 -2.73 -0.54 -6.36
C ARG A 206 -3.87 -1.39 -6.89
N SER A 207 -3.67 -2.70 -6.98
CA SER A 207 -4.65 -3.65 -7.52
C SER A 207 -5.58 -4.22 -6.45
N VAL A 208 -5.31 -3.93 -5.18
CA VAL A 208 -6.07 -4.43 -4.02
C VAL A 208 -6.52 -3.27 -3.13
N TYR A 209 -7.60 -3.49 -2.39
CA TYR A 209 -7.83 -2.76 -1.14
C TYR A 209 -7.05 -3.46 -0.04
N LEU A 210 -6.20 -2.70 0.67
CA LEU A 210 -5.41 -3.19 1.79
C LEU A 210 -6.02 -2.68 3.09
N ALA A 211 -6.46 -3.58 3.94
CA ALA A 211 -6.83 -3.29 5.32
C ALA A 211 -5.73 -3.78 6.26
N TYR A 212 -5.54 -3.10 7.38
CA TYR A 212 -4.67 -3.54 8.45
C TYR A 212 -5.37 -3.36 9.77
N ARG A 213 -5.45 -4.44 10.54
CA ARG A 213 -5.88 -4.43 11.92
C ARG A 213 -4.65 -4.57 12.79
N PHE A 214 -4.29 -3.51 13.50
CA PHE A 214 -3.09 -3.53 14.32
C PHE A 214 -3.32 -4.26 15.64
N PRO A 215 -2.27 -4.84 16.25
CA PRO A 215 -2.37 -5.58 17.51
C PRO A 215 -2.94 -4.71 18.64
N THR A 216 -3.90 -5.22 19.41
CA THR A 216 -4.43 -4.60 20.65
C THR A 216 -4.83 -5.71 21.61
N GLY A 217 -4.45 -5.59 22.89
CA GLY A 217 -4.74 -6.62 23.90
C GLY A 217 -4.33 -8.03 23.43
N ASP A 218 -5.28 -8.95 23.50
CA ASP A 218 -5.10 -10.36 23.08
C ASP A 218 -5.26 -10.60 21.58
N CYS A 219 -5.67 -9.59 20.83
CA CYS A 219 -5.87 -9.72 19.40
C CYS A 219 -4.57 -9.41 18.64
N PRO A 220 -4.07 -10.31 17.79
CA PRO A 220 -2.85 -10.11 17.02
C PRO A 220 -3.08 -9.22 15.79
N GLY A 221 -2.00 -8.86 15.09
CA GLY A 221 -2.09 -8.07 13.86
C GLY A 221 -2.58 -8.90 12.67
N TYR A 222 -3.33 -8.27 11.78
CA TYR A 222 -3.82 -8.86 10.53
C TYR A 222 -3.70 -7.90 9.37
N TYR A 223 -3.34 -8.41 8.19
CA TYR A 223 -3.62 -7.73 6.93
C TYR A 223 -4.88 -8.32 6.28
N GLY A 224 -5.68 -7.47 5.68
CA GLY A 224 -6.90 -7.80 4.96
C GLY A 224 -6.78 -7.38 3.51
N PHE A 225 -7.25 -8.24 2.60
CA PHE A 225 -7.23 -7.98 1.16
C PHE A 225 -8.63 -8.06 0.60
N ALA A 226 -9.01 -7.10 -0.22
CA ALA A 226 -10.28 -7.11 -0.93
C ALA A 226 -10.13 -6.48 -2.32
N LYS A 227 -11.17 -6.64 -3.14
CA LYS A 227 -11.27 -5.96 -4.42
C LYS A 227 -11.51 -4.46 -4.18
N PRO A 228 -10.69 -3.55 -4.73
CA PRO A 228 -10.94 -2.12 -4.60
C PRO A 228 -12.17 -1.73 -5.45
N LYS A 229 -13.03 -0.86 -4.91
CA LYS A 229 -14.19 -0.35 -5.67
C LYS A 229 -13.69 0.58 -6.77
N GLY A 230 -14.16 0.39 -8.00
CA GLY A 230 -13.70 1.14 -9.18
C GLY A 230 -12.37 0.66 -9.78
N GLY A 231 -11.70 -0.33 -9.18
CA GLY A 231 -10.54 -0.98 -9.79
C GLY A 231 -10.91 -1.94 -10.92
N PRO A 232 -9.92 -2.43 -11.70
CA PRO A 232 -10.15 -3.48 -12.68
C PRO A 232 -10.87 -4.65 -12.02
N THR A 233 -11.82 -5.24 -12.73
CA THR A 233 -12.65 -6.32 -12.20
C THR A 233 -11.81 -7.60 -12.17
N PRO A 234 -11.34 -8.13 -11.01
CA PRO A 234 -10.93 -9.51 -10.97
C PRO A 234 -12.14 -10.36 -11.36
N THR A 235 -11.89 -11.27 -12.28
CA THR A 235 -12.83 -12.28 -12.79
C THR A 235 -13.17 -13.32 -11.71
N SER A 236 -12.39 -13.36 -10.63
CA SER A 236 -12.51 -14.35 -9.57
C SER A 236 -13.64 -14.03 -8.58
N THR A 237 -14.54 -15.01 -8.39
CA THR A 237 -15.54 -15.06 -7.31
C THR A 237 -15.07 -15.92 -6.13
N GLN A 238 -13.76 -16.20 -6.05
CA GLN A 238 -13.19 -17.04 -4.98
C GLN A 238 -13.44 -16.41 -3.60
N LYS A 239 -13.77 -17.27 -2.65
CA LYS A 239 -13.85 -16.91 -1.24
C LYS A 239 -12.55 -17.30 -0.52
N PRO A 240 -12.20 -16.61 0.57
CA PRO A 240 -11.12 -17.03 1.46
C PRO A 240 -11.26 -18.51 1.83
N ARG A 241 -10.16 -19.26 1.73
CA ARG A 241 -10.12 -20.69 2.06
C ARG A 241 -10.32 -20.91 3.55
N THR A 242 -9.74 -20.04 4.38
CA THR A 242 -9.90 -20.07 5.83
C THR A 242 -10.26 -18.69 6.38
N THR A 243 -10.76 -18.67 7.60
CA THR A 243 -10.95 -17.45 8.39
C THR A 243 -10.13 -17.61 9.67
N PRO A 244 -9.43 -16.56 10.15
CA PRO A 244 -8.73 -16.64 11.43
C PRO A 244 -9.66 -17.12 12.55
N THR A 245 -9.17 -18.01 13.42
CA THR A 245 -9.98 -18.65 14.46
C THR A 245 -10.58 -17.64 15.45
N ASP A 246 -9.89 -16.52 15.66
CA ASP A 246 -10.26 -15.40 16.52
C ASP A 246 -11.04 -14.29 15.79
N ALA A 247 -11.39 -14.48 14.51
CA ALA A 247 -11.98 -13.43 13.67
C ALA A 247 -13.28 -12.86 14.26
N ALA A 248 -14.11 -13.70 14.88
CA ALA A 248 -15.36 -13.26 15.50
C ALA A 248 -15.14 -12.22 16.62
N THR A 249 -14.00 -12.29 17.31
CA THR A 249 -13.64 -11.38 18.39
C THR A 249 -12.75 -10.24 17.91
N CYS A 250 -11.75 -10.53 17.07
CA CYS A 250 -10.68 -9.60 16.73
C CYS A 250 -10.90 -8.83 15.42
N LEU A 251 -11.82 -9.29 14.58
CA LEU A 251 -12.13 -8.71 13.26
C LEU A 251 -13.61 -8.30 13.14
N SER A 252 -14.31 -8.22 14.27
CA SER A 252 -15.64 -7.62 14.38
C SER A 252 -15.49 -6.14 14.69
N PHE A 253 -15.83 -5.28 13.74
CA PHE A 253 -15.65 -3.84 13.83
C PHE A 253 -16.99 -3.14 14.05
N ALA A 254 -16.97 -2.09 14.87
CA ALA A 254 -18.11 -1.20 15.00
C ALA A 254 -18.42 -0.57 13.63
N PRO A 255 -19.67 -0.66 13.14
CA PRO A 255 -20.05 -0.08 11.86
C PRO A 255 -19.92 1.44 11.92
N VAL A 256 -19.46 2.03 10.83
CA VAL A 256 -19.44 3.49 10.67
C VAL A 256 -20.87 3.96 10.48
N THR A 257 -21.50 4.48 11.53
CA THR A 257 -22.88 4.99 11.49
C THR A 257 -22.97 6.41 10.93
N SER A 258 -21.85 7.12 10.90
CA SER A 258 -21.68 8.43 10.26
C SER A 258 -20.19 8.70 10.09
N THR A 259 -19.79 9.56 9.14
CA THR A 259 -18.42 10.07 9.09
C THR A 259 -18.13 10.76 10.44
N PRO A 260 -17.21 10.24 11.27
CA PRO A 260 -16.90 10.88 12.54
C PRO A 260 -16.45 12.30 12.22
N THR A 261 -17.19 13.27 12.74
CA THR A 261 -16.73 14.65 12.74
C THR A 261 -15.65 14.69 13.79
N PRO A 262 -14.34 14.84 13.48
CA PRO A 262 -13.34 15.03 14.51
C PRO A 262 -13.79 16.17 15.41
N THR A 263 -14.18 15.81 16.62
CA THR A 263 -14.36 16.74 17.72
C THR A 263 -12.96 17.10 18.13
N ILE A 264 -12.42 18.16 17.53
CA ILE A 264 -11.18 18.76 18.01
C ILE A 264 -11.56 19.46 19.31
N ALA A 265 -11.68 18.67 20.39
CA ALA A 265 -11.66 19.19 21.72
C ALA A 265 -10.23 19.71 21.92
N ILE A 266 -10.01 20.98 21.58
CA ILE A 266 -8.85 21.71 22.08
C ILE A 266 -9.06 21.78 23.58
N VAL A 267 -8.59 20.76 24.30
CA VAL A 267 -8.49 20.81 25.75
C VAL A 267 -7.62 22.02 26.04
N LYS A 268 -8.23 23.11 26.54
CA LYS A 268 -7.53 24.37 26.83
C LYS A 268 -6.33 24.15 27.76
N GLU A 269 -6.37 23.13 28.60
CA GLU A 269 -5.27 22.75 29.50
C GLU A 269 -4.08 22.06 28.81
N GLN A 270 -4.19 21.67 27.54
CA GLN A 270 -3.05 21.22 26.71
C GLN A 270 -2.56 22.30 25.73
N GLN A 271 -2.95 23.57 25.90
CA GLN A 271 -2.26 24.71 25.28
C GLN A 271 -0.89 24.93 25.93
N LEU A 272 0.01 23.95 25.81
CA LEU A 272 1.44 24.23 25.92
C LEU A 272 1.83 25.10 24.71
N SER A 273 2.56 26.18 25.00
CA SER A 273 3.08 27.16 24.04
C SER A 273 3.61 26.49 22.77
N GLY A 274 3.02 26.76 21.60
CA GLY A 274 3.48 26.19 20.32
C GLY A 274 2.43 25.95 19.23
N ALA A 275 1.16 26.31 19.45
CA ALA A 275 0.17 26.32 18.36
C ALA A 275 0.52 27.43 17.36
N SER A 276 0.46 27.13 16.06
CA SER A 276 0.59 28.14 15.01
C SER A 276 -0.56 29.15 15.09
N GLU A 277 -0.27 30.41 14.81
CA GLU A 277 -1.32 31.43 14.59
C GLU A 277 -2.03 31.20 13.25
N GLU A 278 -1.37 30.52 12.31
CA GLU A 278 -1.96 30.11 11.05
C GLU A 278 -2.93 28.95 11.25
N LYS A 279 -4.14 29.13 10.71
CA LYS A 279 -5.14 28.08 10.64
C LYS A 279 -5.22 27.57 9.20
N TYR A 280 -5.54 26.29 9.04
CA TYR A 280 -5.61 25.63 7.74
C TYR A 280 -7.01 25.05 7.51
N PRO A 281 -7.53 25.10 6.27
CA PRO A 281 -8.83 24.57 5.95
C PRO A 281 -8.81 23.04 5.99
N VAL A 282 -9.85 22.42 6.55
CA VAL A 282 -9.99 20.95 6.59
C VAL A 282 -10.71 20.48 5.33
N HIS A 283 -10.05 19.59 4.56
CA HIS A 283 -10.64 19.02 3.34
C HIS A 283 -11.95 18.26 3.64
N GLY A 284 -12.95 18.44 2.77
CA GLY A 284 -14.27 17.79 2.91
C GLY A 284 -15.26 18.50 3.83
N ARG A 285 -14.99 19.74 4.25
CA ARG A 285 -15.90 20.56 5.06
C ARG A 285 -16.26 21.87 4.35
N THR A 286 -17.51 22.31 4.52
CA THR A 286 -17.95 23.65 4.12
C THR A 286 -17.35 24.72 5.03
N GLU A 287 -17.34 25.96 4.54
CA GLU A 287 -16.63 27.13 5.06
C GLU A 287 -16.73 27.29 6.61
N ASP A 288 -15.62 27.73 7.22
CA ASP A 288 -15.40 28.10 8.64
C ASP A 288 -14.77 27.07 9.61
N GLN A 289 -14.42 25.86 9.17
CA GLN A 289 -13.71 24.91 10.05
C GLN A 289 -12.21 24.85 9.74
N TRP A 290 -11.49 25.78 10.36
CA TRP A 290 -10.04 25.93 10.26
C TRP A 290 -9.31 25.41 11.50
N VAL A 291 -8.20 24.70 11.31
CA VAL A 291 -7.41 24.10 12.40
C VAL A 291 -6.02 24.73 12.50
N ALA A 292 -5.60 25.09 13.71
CA ALA A 292 -4.24 25.50 13.98
C ALA A 292 -3.34 24.26 14.09
N LEU A 293 -2.27 24.20 13.28
CA LEU A 293 -1.29 23.12 13.38
C LEU A 293 -0.38 23.36 14.59
N ARG A 294 -0.11 22.29 15.36
CA ARG A 294 0.83 22.33 16.51
C ARG A 294 2.25 22.01 16.03
N GLY A 295 3.25 22.65 16.65
CA GLY A 295 4.66 22.33 16.42
C GLY A 295 5.21 22.79 15.06
N ILE A 296 4.47 23.63 14.31
CA ILE A 296 4.98 24.25 13.07
C ILE A 296 6.30 24.99 13.30
N LYS A 297 6.41 25.68 14.44
CA LYS A 297 7.63 26.42 14.83
C LYS A 297 8.80 25.50 15.15
N ASP A 298 8.52 24.22 15.44
CA ASP A 298 9.50 23.20 15.77
C ASP A 298 9.82 22.30 14.56
N LEU A 299 9.15 22.51 13.42
CA LEU A 299 9.48 21.81 12.18
C LEU A 299 10.86 22.30 11.70
N PRO A 300 11.80 21.38 11.40
CA PRO A 300 13.07 21.78 10.81
C PRO A 300 12.81 22.51 9.50
N PRO A 301 13.58 23.56 9.16
CA PRO A 301 13.42 24.28 7.91
C PRO A 301 13.50 23.30 6.74
N LEU A 302 12.48 23.32 5.88
CA LEU A 302 12.42 22.47 4.69
C LEU A 302 13.65 22.78 3.81
N LYS A 303 14.60 21.85 3.77
CA LYS A 303 15.67 21.88 2.78
C LYS A 303 15.11 21.46 1.43
N VAL A 304 14.57 22.42 0.68
CA VAL A 304 14.30 22.22 -0.74
C VAL A 304 15.65 22.24 -1.47
N SER A 305 15.95 21.21 -2.25
CA SER A 305 17.12 21.21 -3.13
C SER A 305 16.93 22.30 -4.19
N GLY A 306 17.41 23.51 -3.92
CA GLY A 306 17.27 24.65 -4.82
C GLY A 306 17.27 26.04 -4.19
N GLY A 307 17.21 26.18 -2.86
CA GLY A 307 17.35 27.49 -2.20
C GLY A 307 16.50 27.63 -0.95
N ILE A 308 16.96 28.48 -0.03
CA ILE A 308 16.28 28.82 1.23
C ILE A 308 15.19 29.84 0.90
N PHE A 309 13.92 29.43 0.95
CA PHE A 309 12.82 30.39 1.11
C PHE A 309 12.57 30.54 2.61
N GLY A 310 12.90 31.72 3.14
CA GLY A 310 12.36 32.14 4.43
C GLY A 310 10.86 32.36 4.27
N PHE A 311 10.07 31.86 5.21
CA PHE A 311 8.71 32.35 5.39
C PHE A 311 8.81 33.80 5.88
N GLY A 312 8.72 34.74 4.95
CA GLY A 312 8.52 36.16 5.26
C GLY A 312 7.09 36.36 5.76
N GLY A 313 6.95 37.19 6.79
CA GLY A 313 5.70 37.41 7.53
C GLY A 313 4.64 38.21 6.79
#